data_AF-A0ABD6QN56-F1
#
_entry.id   AF-A0ABD6QN56-F1
#
_cell.length_a   1.000
_cell.length_b   1.000
_cell.length_c   1.000
_cell.angle_alpha   90.00
_cell.angle_beta   90.00
_cell.angle_gamma   90.00
#
_symmetry.space_group_name_H-M   'P 1'
#
loop_
_entity.id
_entity.type
_entity.pdbx_description
1 polymer ?
#
loop_
_entity_poly.entity_id
_entity_poly.type
_entity_poly.pdbx_seq_one_letter_code
_entity_poly.pdbx_strand_id
1 'polypeptide(L)'
;MRGADVPEREFSLVVAYGTDMGNAEDAAMSFAEAATAAGIPSEAVELNQVELDQLGETTHFIVVTSTFGDGEFPDTATLFWEALSSSTDRLEHMSFAVLALGDTSYELFCNAGKLLDARLEELGATRLADRVDVDGYYEEPAAAWTTDLVKQLVAAHAGPTTSSSVAETSPVESSLRAQQRSPHHAAPLTVNRPLTAAGSDKEVRHYELDLTGSGIVYQAGDSLAVHPTNDPELVAAILHELNVGPEHRVAEAEQTLGVLLSEHLEIRTPSRALQELAGAAAYGEDVLDLIRRAELTVDDVVDTLRPLQFRDYSIASSPLVHPDHVHLTVATVRYHAADRRHGGAASTYLAERTHTVRVHLRPNHHFRLPAADVPIVMIGPGTGIAPFRAFLQERQATAAPGRSWLFFGDRRRTTDFLYGEELTGFVESGTLTRLDVAFSRDQDTKIYVQQRMRENAAELFGWLQDGAHFYVCGDADRMAKDVDAALHEIIADAGGMDADAAHAYVNDLIKSHRYLRDVY
;
A
#
# COMPACT_ATOMS: atom_id res chain seq x y z
N MET A 1 -14.21 -1.70 -53.49
CA MET A 1 -13.48 -0.80 -52.57
C MET A 1 -12.46 -1.66 -51.86
N ARG A 2 -11.18 -1.43 -52.16
CA ARG A 2 -10.05 -2.14 -51.54
C ARG A 2 -9.97 -1.71 -50.07
N GLY A 3 -9.78 -2.69 -49.18
CA GLY A 3 -9.47 -2.44 -47.78
C GLY A 3 -8.28 -1.49 -47.68
N ALA A 4 -8.39 -0.52 -46.79
CA ALA A 4 -7.23 0.26 -46.40
C ALA A 4 -6.25 -0.70 -45.73
N ASP A 5 -5.03 -0.81 -46.29
CA ASP A 5 -3.87 -1.36 -45.59
C ASP A 5 -3.75 -0.57 -44.28
N VAL A 6 -4.03 -1.23 -43.15
CA VAL A 6 -3.50 -0.77 -41.87
C VAL A 6 -2.00 -1.09 -41.96
N PRO A 7 -1.11 -0.10 -41.89
CA PRO A 7 0.32 -0.36 -41.97
C PRO A 7 0.71 -1.35 -40.86
N GLU A 8 1.36 -2.47 -41.22
CA GLU A 8 1.97 -3.37 -40.25
C GLU A 8 2.95 -2.56 -39.40
N ARG A 9 2.58 -2.34 -38.14
CA ARG A 9 3.41 -1.62 -37.19
C ARG A 9 4.48 -2.56 -36.64
N GLU A 10 5.67 -2.02 -36.45
CA GLU A 10 6.77 -2.75 -35.83
C GLU A 10 6.40 -3.14 -34.39
N PHE A 11 6.90 -4.28 -33.94
CA PHE A 11 6.67 -4.75 -32.59
C PHE A 11 7.20 -3.71 -31.59
N SER A 12 6.36 -3.32 -30.63
CA SER A 12 6.66 -2.37 -29.57
C SER A 12 5.92 -2.81 -28.32
N LEU A 13 6.67 -3.03 -27.25
CA LEU A 13 6.17 -3.52 -25.96
C LEU A 13 6.36 -2.45 -24.89
N VAL A 14 5.27 -2.11 -24.21
CA VAL A 14 5.30 -1.33 -22.97
C VAL A 14 4.81 -2.23 -21.84
N VAL A 15 5.62 -2.35 -20.79
CA VAL A 15 5.25 -3.03 -19.54
C VAL A 15 5.06 -1.94 -18.48
N ALA A 16 3.85 -1.78 -17.97
CA ALA A 16 3.52 -0.71 -17.05
C ALA A 16 2.97 -1.20 -15.72
N TYR A 17 3.12 -0.40 -14.66
CA TYR A 17 2.58 -0.71 -13.34
C TYR A 17 1.85 0.45 -12.66
N GLY A 18 0.86 0.10 -11.84
CA GLY A 18 0.22 0.98 -10.86
C GLY A 18 0.29 0.35 -9.47
N THR A 19 0.98 0.98 -8.54
CA THR A 19 1.18 0.51 -7.17
C THR A 19 1.32 1.62 -6.14
N ASP A 20 0.81 1.40 -4.92
CA ASP A 20 1.14 2.24 -3.75
C ASP A 20 2.13 1.55 -2.81
N MET A 21 2.11 0.20 -2.77
CA MET A 21 2.84 -0.61 -1.80
C MET A 21 3.90 -1.52 -2.44
N GLY A 22 4.18 -1.38 -3.74
CA GLY A 22 5.26 -2.08 -4.45
C GLY A 22 4.91 -3.43 -5.09
N ASN A 23 3.85 -4.13 -4.66
CA ASN A 23 3.54 -5.48 -5.18
C ASN A 23 3.35 -5.53 -6.71
N ALA A 24 2.66 -4.54 -7.27
CA ALA A 24 2.40 -4.48 -8.71
C ALA A 24 3.66 -4.06 -9.49
N GLU A 25 4.51 -3.21 -8.91
CA GLU A 25 5.83 -2.85 -9.44
C GLU A 25 6.74 -4.07 -9.49
N ASP A 26 6.88 -4.81 -8.38
CA ASP A 26 7.68 -6.04 -8.30
C ASP A 26 7.26 -7.08 -9.34
N ALA A 27 5.95 -7.28 -9.50
CA ALA A 27 5.39 -8.19 -10.50
C ALA A 27 5.68 -7.72 -11.95
N ALA A 28 5.55 -6.42 -12.23
CA ALA A 28 5.86 -5.86 -13.55
C ALA A 28 7.36 -5.92 -13.87
N MET A 29 8.22 -5.65 -12.89
CA MET A 29 9.67 -5.80 -13.02
C MET A 29 10.05 -7.25 -13.31
N SER A 30 9.50 -8.20 -12.56
CA SER A 30 9.71 -9.63 -12.80
C SER A 30 9.25 -10.06 -14.20
N PHE A 31 8.14 -9.49 -14.69
CA PHE A 31 7.67 -9.70 -16.06
C PHE A 31 8.65 -9.15 -17.09
N ALA A 32 9.13 -7.92 -16.94
CA ALA A 32 10.08 -7.28 -17.84
C ALA A 32 11.44 -8.03 -17.87
N GLU A 33 11.92 -8.50 -16.73
CA GLU A 33 13.11 -9.35 -16.65
C GLU A 33 12.91 -10.66 -17.43
N ALA A 34 11.76 -11.32 -17.26
CA ALA A 34 11.44 -12.56 -17.98
C ALA A 34 11.33 -12.34 -19.50
N ALA A 35 10.69 -11.25 -19.94
CA ALA A 35 10.59 -10.89 -21.35
C ALA A 35 11.97 -10.56 -21.96
N THR A 36 12.81 -9.83 -21.22
CA THR A 36 14.20 -9.54 -21.62
C THR A 36 15.04 -10.81 -21.72
N ALA A 37 14.93 -11.73 -20.75
CA ALA A 37 15.59 -13.03 -20.80
C ALA A 37 15.12 -13.89 -22.00
N ALA A 38 13.88 -13.69 -22.45
CA ALA A 38 13.31 -14.34 -23.63
C ALA A 38 13.63 -13.64 -24.96
N GLY A 39 14.42 -12.56 -24.93
CA GLY A 39 14.91 -11.85 -26.13
C GLY A 39 14.08 -10.63 -26.55
N ILE A 40 13.15 -10.16 -25.71
CA ILE A 40 12.37 -8.94 -25.92
C ILE A 40 12.84 -7.87 -24.93
N PRO A 41 13.70 -6.92 -25.34
CA PRO A 41 14.16 -5.85 -24.44
C PRO A 41 12.96 -5.10 -23.85
N SER A 42 12.88 -5.08 -22.53
CA SER A 42 11.77 -4.46 -21.81
C SER A 42 12.21 -3.94 -20.45
N GLU A 43 11.55 -2.88 -20.03
CA GLU A 43 11.63 -2.32 -18.68
C GLU A 43 10.20 -2.08 -18.18
N ALA A 44 10.01 -2.14 -16.87
CA ALA A 44 8.74 -1.78 -16.26
C ALA A 44 8.71 -0.27 -16.01
N VAL A 45 7.62 0.38 -16.39
CA VAL A 45 7.42 1.83 -16.21
C VAL A 45 6.19 2.13 -15.38
N GLU A 46 6.25 3.18 -14.57
CA GLU A 46 5.10 3.68 -13.83
C GLU A 46 4.01 4.19 -14.80
N LEU A 47 2.73 3.86 -14.54
CA LEU A 47 1.62 4.25 -15.42
C LEU A 47 1.50 5.77 -15.62
N ASN A 48 1.69 6.58 -14.58
CA ASN A 48 1.65 8.05 -14.71
C ASN A 48 2.74 8.64 -15.62
N GLN A 49 3.78 7.86 -15.93
CA GLN A 49 4.84 8.25 -16.87
C GLN A 49 4.56 7.79 -18.31
N VAL A 50 3.49 7.01 -18.53
CA VAL A 50 3.05 6.60 -19.87
C VAL A 50 2.15 7.69 -20.45
N GLU A 51 2.62 8.35 -21.51
CA GLU A 51 1.82 9.34 -22.23
C GLU A 51 0.90 8.65 -23.27
N LEU A 52 -0.31 9.17 -23.48
CA LEU A 52 -1.26 8.56 -24.43
C LEU A 52 -0.75 8.54 -25.88
N ASP A 53 0.06 9.53 -26.26
CA ASP A 53 0.72 9.56 -27.57
C ASP A 53 1.64 8.34 -27.77
N GLN A 54 2.28 7.85 -26.71
CA GLN A 54 3.11 6.64 -26.74
C GLN A 54 2.25 5.38 -26.96
N LEU A 55 1.04 5.32 -26.39
CA LEU A 55 0.09 4.24 -26.70
C LEU A 55 -0.35 4.26 -28.17
N GLY A 56 -0.38 5.45 -28.75
CA GLY A 56 -0.62 5.68 -30.18
C GLY A 56 0.38 4.97 -31.09
N GLU A 57 1.56 4.56 -30.60
CA GLU A 57 2.60 3.81 -31.32
C GLU A 57 2.80 2.38 -30.79
N THR A 58 2.39 2.12 -29.55
CA THR A 58 2.54 0.82 -28.86
C THR A 58 1.69 -0.27 -29.50
N THR A 59 2.28 -1.45 -29.78
CA THR A 59 1.54 -2.59 -30.32
C THR A 59 1.17 -3.61 -29.25
N HIS A 60 1.94 -3.70 -28.15
CA HIS A 60 1.69 -4.60 -27.02
C HIS A 60 1.80 -3.83 -25.70
N PHE A 61 0.72 -3.81 -24.93
CA PHE A 61 0.65 -3.12 -23.64
C PHE A 61 0.33 -4.10 -22.51
N ILE A 62 1.30 -4.34 -21.65
CA ILE A 62 1.17 -5.26 -20.52
C ILE A 62 1.09 -4.42 -19.25
N VAL A 63 0.03 -4.59 -18.45
CA VAL A 63 -0.16 -3.78 -17.24
C VAL A 63 -0.37 -4.65 -16.02
N VAL A 64 0.32 -4.30 -14.94
CA VAL A 64 0.08 -4.84 -13.61
C VAL A 64 -0.40 -3.71 -12.70
N THR A 65 -1.59 -3.80 -12.13
CA THR A 65 -2.10 -2.71 -11.28
C THR A 65 -2.80 -3.24 -10.03
N SER A 66 -2.49 -2.64 -8.88
CA SER A 66 -3.23 -2.88 -7.64
C SER A 66 -4.49 -2.02 -7.59
N THR A 67 -5.41 -2.34 -6.68
CA THR A 67 -6.55 -1.49 -6.34
C THR A 67 -6.38 -0.99 -4.91
N PHE A 68 -6.61 0.30 -4.66
CA PHE A 68 -6.41 0.91 -3.35
C PHE A 68 -7.71 1.52 -2.80
N GLY A 69 -7.77 1.70 -1.46
CA GLY A 69 -8.90 2.28 -0.76
C GLY A 69 -10.26 1.68 -1.15
N ASP A 70 -11.21 2.55 -1.48
CA ASP A 70 -12.56 2.20 -1.92
C ASP A 70 -12.61 1.88 -3.44
N GLY A 71 -11.68 1.05 -3.93
CA GLY A 71 -11.68 0.63 -5.33
C GLY A 71 -11.00 1.61 -6.30
N GLU A 72 -10.19 2.53 -5.80
CA GLU A 72 -9.51 3.58 -6.56
C GLU A 72 -8.25 3.01 -7.26
N PHE A 73 -7.78 3.73 -8.29
CA PHE A 73 -6.46 3.47 -8.88
C PHE A 73 -5.37 3.90 -7.90
N PRO A 74 -4.23 3.18 -7.85
CA PRO A 74 -3.06 3.61 -7.10
C PRO A 74 -2.59 4.99 -7.55
N ASP A 75 -1.90 5.70 -6.67
CA ASP A 75 -1.44 7.07 -6.90
C ASP A 75 -0.55 7.18 -8.14
N THR A 76 0.27 6.14 -8.35
CA THR A 76 1.17 5.97 -9.49
C THR A 76 0.46 5.64 -10.82
N ALA A 77 -0.87 5.55 -10.82
CA ALA A 77 -1.69 5.27 -12.00
C ALA A 77 -2.87 6.24 -12.19
N THR A 78 -3.15 7.11 -11.22
CA THR A 78 -4.34 7.98 -11.25
C THR A 78 -4.36 8.92 -12.46
N LEU A 79 -3.24 9.59 -12.76
CA LEU A 79 -3.18 10.55 -13.86
C LEU A 79 -3.35 9.88 -15.23
N PHE A 80 -2.74 8.70 -15.38
CA PHE A 80 -2.91 7.88 -16.57
C PHE A 80 -4.38 7.48 -16.75
N TRP A 81 -5.04 7.05 -15.67
CA TRP A 81 -6.45 6.69 -15.70
C TRP A 81 -7.35 7.88 -16.07
N GLU A 82 -7.12 9.06 -15.50
CA GLU A 82 -7.86 10.29 -15.86
C GLU A 82 -7.74 10.62 -17.35
N ALA A 83 -6.52 10.51 -17.90
CA ALA A 83 -6.28 10.72 -19.32
C ALA A 83 -6.97 9.65 -20.19
N LEU A 84 -6.79 8.35 -19.86
CA LEU A 84 -7.33 7.25 -20.66
C LEU A 84 -8.87 7.18 -20.60
N SER A 85 -9.46 7.44 -19.43
CA SER A 85 -10.91 7.43 -19.22
C SER A 85 -11.61 8.55 -20.00
N SER A 86 -10.93 9.67 -20.25
CA SER A 86 -11.44 10.80 -21.04
C SER A 86 -11.08 10.74 -22.54
N SER A 87 -10.09 9.92 -22.92
CA SER A 87 -9.65 9.80 -24.32
C SER A 87 -10.74 9.24 -25.25
N THR A 88 -10.71 9.66 -26.50
CA THR A 88 -11.55 9.11 -27.58
C THR A 88 -10.74 8.37 -28.64
N ASP A 89 -9.43 8.22 -28.43
CA ASP A 89 -8.51 7.67 -29.42
C ASP A 89 -8.69 6.15 -29.56
N ARG A 90 -8.65 5.67 -30.80
CA ARG A 90 -8.83 4.24 -31.11
C ARG A 90 -7.49 3.52 -31.02
N LEU A 91 -7.45 2.44 -30.26
CA LEU A 91 -6.27 1.60 -30.02
C LEU A 91 -6.40 0.23 -30.72
N GLU A 92 -7.07 0.20 -31.87
CA GLU A 92 -7.37 -1.03 -32.64
C GLU A 92 -6.12 -1.80 -33.11
N HIS A 93 -4.98 -1.11 -33.16
CA HIS A 93 -3.67 -1.69 -33.49
C HIS A 93 -2.97 -2.37 -32.30
N MET A 94 -3.49 -2.19 -31.08
CA MET A 94 -2.81 -2.59 -29.86
C MET A 94 -3.41 -3.87 -29.29
N SER A 95 -2.54 -4.76 -28.85
CA SER A 95 -2.91 -5.90 -28.01
C SER A 95 -2.50 -5.65 -26.57
N PHE A 96 -3.28 -6.13 -25.59
CA PHE A 96 -3.01 -5.86 -24.18
C PHE A 96 -3.30 -7.04 -23.26
N ALA A 97 -2.72 -7.01 -22.05
CA ALA A 97 -3.11 -7.92 -20.96
C ALA A 97 -2.99 -7.20 -19.61
N VAL A 98 -3.88 -7.55 -18.68
CA VAL A 98 -3.94 -6.94 -17.35
C VAL A 98 -3.83 -8.02 -16.27
N LEU A 99 -2.90 -7.81 -15.34
CA LEU A 99 -2.83 -8.51 -14.06
C LEU A 99 -3.33 -7.55 -12.98
N ALA A 100 -4.48 -7.86 -12.37
CA ALA A 100 -5.12 -7.01 -11.38
C ALA A 100 -4.89 -7.57 -9.98
N LEU A 101 -4.31 -6.77 -9.09
CA LEU A 101 -4.04 -7.16 -7.70
C LEU A 101 -5.08 -6.50 -6.79
N GLY A 102 -5.71 -7.28 -5.92
CA GLY A 102 -6.70 -6.79 -4.99
C GLY A 102 -6.88 -7.72 -3.79
N ASP A 103 -7.90 -7.44 -2.99
CA ASP A 103 -8.27 -8.25 -1.84
C ASP A 103 -9.81 -8.40 -1.80
N THR A 104 -10.31 -9.63 -1.74
CA THR A 104 -11.75 -9.94 -1.78
C THR A 104 -12.54 -9.52 -0.54
N SER A 105 -11.87 -9.06 0.52
CA SER A 105 -12.53 -8.41 1.66
C SER A 105 -13.02 -7.00 1.38
N TYR A 106 -12.54 -6.37 0.31
CA TYR A 106 -13.05 -5.10 -0.17
C TYR A 106 -14.19 -5.33 -1.16
N GLU A 107 -15.21 -4.47 -1.11
CA GLU A 107 -16.36 -4.52 -2.01
C GLU A 107 -15.92 -4.44 -3.49
N LEU A 108 -14.94 -3.57 -3.76
CA LEU A 108 -14.43 -3.27 -5.08
C LEU A 108 -13.14 -4.05 -5.39
N PHE A 109 -13.19 -5.37 -5.23
CA PHE A 109 -12.10 -6.30 -5.53
C PHE A 109 -11.55 -6.11 -6.96
N CYS A 110 -10.24 -5.87 -7.10
CA CYS A 110 -9.54 -5.65 -8.37
C CYS A 110 -10.13 -4.56 -9.28
N ASN A 111 -10.85 -3.58 -8.71
CA ASN A 111 -11.61 -2.61 -9.49
C ASN A 111 -10.76 -1.76 -10.45
N ALA A 112 -9.56 -1.31 -10.03
CA ALA A 112 -8.68 -0.54 -10.92
C ALA A 112 -8.30 -1.35 -12.18
N GLY A 113 -7.89 -2.61 -12.00
CA GLY A 113 -7.56 -3.50 -13.11
C GLY A 113 -8.77 -3.84 -13.99
N LYS A 114 -9.96 -3.99 -13.39
CA LYS A 114 -11.22 -4.21 -14.12
C LYS A 114 -11.59 -3.01 -14.99
N LEU A 115 -11.50 -1.80 -14.43
CA LEU A 115 -11.77 -0.56 -15.15
C LEU A 115 -10.80 -0.35 -16.30
N LEU A 116 -9.51 -0.58 -16.06
CA LEU A 116 -8.46 -0.45 -17.08
C LEU A 116 -8.66 -1.44 -18.23
N ASP A 117 -8.88 -2.71 -17.92
CA ASP A 117 -9.10 -3.77 -18.91
C ASP A 117 -10.34 -3.49 -19.78
N ALA A 118 -11.46 -3.11 -19.16
CA ALA A 118 -12.68 -2.76 -19.89
C ALA A 118 -12.44 -1.53 -20.78
N ARG A 119 -11.74 -0.51 -20.27
CA ARG A 119 -11.50 0.73 -21.01
C ARG A 119 -10.62 0.51 -22.24
N LEU A 120 -9.57 -0.30 -22.13
CA LEU A 120 -8.70 -0.62 -23.26
C LEU A 120 -9.47 -1.34 -24.38
N GLU A 121 -10.35 -2.28 -24.02
CA GLU A 121 -11.25 -2.94 -24.98
C GLU A 121 -12.24 -1.95 -25.62
N GLU A 122 -12.86 -1.06 -24.83
CA GLU A 122 -13.76 -0.03 -25.34
C GLU A 122 -13.08 0.85 -26.39
N LEU A 123 -11.81 1.20 -26.19
CA LEU A 123 -10.99 1.96 -27.14
C LEU A 123 -10.54 1.13 -28.35
N GLY A 124 -10.84 -0.17 -28.39
CA GLY A 124 -10.64 -1.06 -29.54
C GLY A 124 -9.42 -1.97 -29.45
N ALA A 125 -8.65 -1.92 -28.36
CA ALA A 125 -7.51 -2.81 -28.18
C ALA A 125 -7.97 -4.26 -27.99
N THR A 126 -7.11 -5.21 -28.36
CA THR A 126 -7.42 -6.66 -28.32
C THR A 126 -6.74 -7.33 -27.13
N ARG A 127 -7.48 -8.13 -26.34
CA ARG A 127 -6.86 -8.91 -25.24
C ARG A 127 -5.96 -10.01 -25.79
N LEU A 128 -4.70 -10.05 -25.33
CA LEU A 128 -3.77 -11.17 -25.53
C LEU A 128 -4.14 -12.36 -24.64
N ALA A 129 -4.60 -12.06 -23.42
CA ALA A 129 -5.12 -13.03 -22.47
C ALA A 129 -6.24 -12.38 -21.66
N ASP A 130 -7.12 -13.19 -21.11
CA ASP A 130 -8.11 -12.73 -20.14
C ASP A 130 -7.41 -12.09 -18.93
N ARG A 131 -8.02 -11.04 -18.39
CA ARG A 131 -7.54 -10.40 -17.15
C ARG A 131 -7.50 -11.44 -16.03
N VAL A 132 -6.41 -11.44 -15.27
CA VAL A 132 -6.27 -12.26 -14.06
C VAL A 132 -6.48 -11.37 -12.84
N ASP A 133 -7.49 -11.73 -12.03
CA ASP A 133 -7.78 -11.06 -10.76
C ASP A 133 -7.12 -11.86 -9.62
N VAL A 134 -6.15 -11.26 -8.93
CA VAL A 134 -5.35 -11.86 -7.86
C VAL A 134 -5.86 -11.39 -6.50
N ASP A 135 -6.11 -12.34 -5.59
CA ASP A 135 -6.54 -12.07 -4.20
C ASP A 135 -5.37 -12.22 -3.21
N GLY A 136 -4.83 -11.10 -2.74
CA GLY A 136 -3.74 -11.06 -1.76
C GLY A 136 -2.39 -11.46 -2.35
N TYR A 137 -1.89 -12.65 -2.00
CA TYR A 137 -0.55 -13.13 -2.39
C TYR A 137 -0.44 -13.31 -3.91
N TYR A 138 0.46 -12.55 -4.52
CA TYR A 138 0.51 -12.39 -5.98
C TYR A 138 1.60 -13.19 -6.66
N GLU A 139 2.62 -13.65 -5.92
CA GLU A 139 3.86 -14.15 -6.51
C GLU A 139 3.63 -15.38 -7.41
N GLU A 140 2.84 -16.36 -6.96
CA GLU A 140 2.54 -17.56 -7.76
C GLU A 140 1.62 -17.27 -8.95
N PRO A 141 0.47 -16.57 -8.79
CA PRO A 141 -0.36 -16.17 -9.92
C PRO A 141 0.40 -15.31 -10.94
N ALA A 142 1.20 -14.36 -10.49
CA ALA A 142 1.99 -13.48 -11.36
C ALA A 142 3.07 -14.26 -12.13
N ALA A 143 3.75 -15.22 -11.50
CA ALA A 143 4.75 -16.06 -12.16
C ALA A 143 4.13 -16.96 -13.25
N ALA A 144 2.96 -17.55 -12.97
CA ALA A 144 2.22 -18.35 -13.94
C ALA A 144 1.77 -17.49 -15.13
N TRP A 145 1.14 -16.35 -14.85
CA TRP A 145 0.70 -15.38 -15.86
C TRP A 145 1.86 -14.87 -16.73
N THR A 146 2.99 -14.51 -16.11
CA THR A 146 4.22 -14.09 -16.79
C THR A 146 4.73 -15.16 -17.75
N THR A 147 4.81 -16.40 -17.26
CA THR A 147 5.31 -17.54 -18.04
C THR A 147 4.51 -17.73 -19.33
N ASP A 148 3.18 -17.61 -19.26
CA ASP A 148 2.32 -17.85 -20.42
C ASP A 148 2.28 -16.67 -21.38
N LEU A 149 2.24 -15.42 -20.87
CA LEU A 149 2.26 -14.24 -21.74
C LEU A 149 3.60 -14.03 -22.44
N VAL A 150 4.73 -14.25 -21.77
CA VAL A 150 6.05 -14.12 -22.42
C VAL A 150 6.18 -15.08 -23.60
N LYS A 151 5.65 -16.31 -23.50
CA LYS A 151 5.60 -17.25 -24.65
C LYS A 151 4.81 -16.68 -25.83
N GLN A 152 3.66 -16.06 -25.57
CA GLN A 152 2.83 -15.45 -26.61
C GLN A 152 3.54 -14.23 -27.25
N LEU A 153 4.17 -13.39 -26.44
CA LEU A 153 4.93 -12.23 -26.92
C LEU A 153 6.12 -12.64 -27.77
N VAL A 154 6.86 -13.69 -27.40
CA VAL A 154 7.96 -14.23 -28.23
C VAL A 154 7.45 -14.70 -29.58
N ALA A 155 6.29 -15.39 -29.61
CA ALA A 155 5.68 -15.82 -30.85
C ALA A 155 5.24 -14.64 -31.74
N ALA A 156 4.74 -13.55 -31.13
CA ALA A 156 4.38 -12.33 -31.85
C ALA A 156 5.61 -11.55 -32.34
N HIS A 157 6.68 -11.48 -31.54
CA HIS A 157 7.91 -10.76 -31.85
C HIS A 157 8.74 -11.44 -32.94
N ALA A 158 8.79 -12.77 -32.96
CA ALA A 158 9.58 -13.55 -33.92
C ALA A 158 9.03 -13.56 -35.37
N GLY A 159 7.81 -13.06 -35.59
CA GLY A 159 7.10 -13.18 -36.88
C GLY A 159 6.77 -14.64 -37.24
N PRO A 160 6.11 -14.90 -38.39
CA PRO A 160 5.68 -16.25 -38.73
C PRO A 160 6.86 -17.11 -39.18
N THR A 161 7.57 -17.77 -38.26
CA THR A 161 8.30 -19.00 -38.57
C THR A 161 8.46 -19.94 -37.36
N THR A 162 8.00 -21.17 -37.59
CA THR A 162 8.31 -22.43 -36.90
C THR A 162 7.99 -22.57 -35.41
N SER A 163 6.89 -23.29 -35.17
CA SER A 163 6.52 -23.91 -33.91
C SER A 163 7.61 -24.86 -33.38
N SER A 164 7.81 -24.83 -32.08
CA SER A 164 8.32 -25.97 -31.32
C SER A 164 7.43 -26.16 -30.09
N SER A 165 6.83 -27.33 -30.02
CA SER A 165 5.97 -27.77 -28.92
C SER A 165 6.78 -27.90 -27.64
N VAL A 166 6.27 -27.35 -26.55
CA VAL A 166 6.73 -27.71 -25.19
C VAL A 166 5.52 -28.17 -24.39
N ALA A 167 5.70 -29.31 -23.74
CA ALA A 167 4.66 -30.06 -23.04
C ALA A 167 4.06 -29.31 -21.85
N GLU A 168 2.76 -29.49 -21.66
CA GLU A 168 1.99 -29.05 -20.50
C GLU A 168 2.36 -29.86 -19.25
N THR A 169 2.60 -29.15 -18.15
CA THR A 169 2.49 -29.71 -16.80
C THR A 169 1.52 -28.84 -16.03
N SER A 170 0.43 -29.44 -15.57
CA SER A 170 -0.60 -28.83 -14.74
C SER A 170 -0.05 -28.47 -13.35
N PRO A 171 -0.39 -27.30 -12.80
CA PRO A 171 -0.31 -27.05 -11.37
C PRO A 171 -1.73 -27.08 -10.76
N VAL A 172 -1.98 -28.07 -9.90
CA VAL A 172 -3.01 -27.98 -8.87
C VAL A 172 -2.29 -28.47 -7.61
N GLU A 173 -2.19 -27.61 -6.59
CA GLU A 173 -1.55 -27.78 -5.27
C GLU A 173 -0.36 -26.83 -5.01
N SER A 174 -0.61 -25.55 -4.71
CA SER A 174 0.42 -24.72 -4.03
C SER A 174 -0.05 -23.53 -3.19
N SER A 175 -1.35 -23.28 -3.03
CA SER A 175 -1.83 -22.10 -2.26
C SER A 175 -1.38 -22.08 -0.79
N LEU A 176 -1.02 -23.22 -0.19
CA LEU A 176 -0.47 -23.30 1.17
C LEU A 176 1.07 -23.23 1.24
N ARG A 177 1.80 -23.47 0.13
CA ARG A 177 3.27 -23.46 0.11
C ARG A 177 3.88 -22.10 -0.21
N ALA A 178 3.12 -21.19 -0.82
CA ALA A 178 3.55 -19.85 -1.20
C ALA A 178 3.96 -18.95 -0.01
N GLN A 179 3.37 -19.18 1.17
CA GLN A 179 3.57 -18.36 2.38
C GLN A 179 5.02 -18.35 2.93
N GLN A 180 5.93 -19.18 2.41
CA GLN A 180 7.26 -19.43 2.98
C GLN A 180 8.44 -18.81 2.22
N ARG A 181 8.24 -17.98 1.17
CA ARG A 181 9.35 -17.57 0.27
C ARG A 181 9.94 -16.18 0.46
N SER A 182 9.35 -15.30 1.26
CA SER A 182 10.08 -14.13 1.78
C SER A 182 10.77 -14.53 3.09
N PRO A 183 12.11 -14.53 3.18
CA PRO A 183 12.78 -14.91 4.42
C PRO A 183 12.47 -13.87 5.50
N HIS A 184 11.46 -14.16 6.33
CA HIS A 184 11.10 -13.32 7.46
C HIS A 184 12.15 -13.48 8.57
N HIS A 185 12.58 -12.36 9.14
CA HIS A 185 13.52 -12.34 10.25
C HIS A 185 12.77 -12.24 11.57
N ALA A 186 13.20 -12.98 12.59
CA ALA A 186 12.67 -12.87 13.94
C ALA A 186 13.44 -11.78 14.71
N ALA A 187 12.94 -10.54 14.66
CA ALA A 187 13.56 -9.38 15.28
C ALA A 187 13.15 -9.23 16.76
N PRO A 188 14.08 -9.18 17.73
CA PRO A 188 13.76 -8.86 19.11
C PRO A 188 13.11 -7.49 19.26
N LEU A 189 12.01 -7.39 20.01
CA LEU A 189 11.37 -6.14 20.38
C LEU A 189 12.06 -5.56 21.62
N THR A 190 12.99 -4.64 21.41
CA THR A 190 13.86 -4.08 22.46
C THR A 190 13.22 -2.92 23.21
N VAL A 191 12.38 -2.14 22.53
CA VAL A 191 11.60 -1.05 23.14
C VAL A 191 10.13 -1.18 22.79
N ASN A 192 9.28 -0.99 23.80
CA ASN A 192 7.84 -0.89 23.65
C ASN A 192 7.33 0.12 24.70
N ARG A 193 7.07 1.37 24.28
CA ARG A 193 6.63 2.44 25.19
C ARG A 193 5.44 3.23 24.64
N PRO A 194 4.52 3.69 25.49
CA PRO A 194 3.48 4.61 25.05
C PRO A 194 4.10 5.96 24.64
N LEU A 195 3.57 6.54 23.56
CA LEU A 195 3.80 7.93 23.12
C LEU A 195 2.69 8.86 23.58
N THR A 196 1.47 8.33 23.68
CA THR A 196 0.34 9.06 24.27
C THR A 196 0.40 9.02 25.79
N ALA A 197 0.10 10.16 26.43
CA ALA A 197 0.05 10.25 27.89
C ALA A 197 -1.23 9.64 28.46
N ALA A 198 -1.24 9.42 29.78
CA ALA A 198 -2.44 9.01 30.50
C ALA A 198 -3.60 10.01 30.28
N GLY A 199 -4.80 9.50 30.00
CA GLY A 199 -5.97 10.33 29.67
C GLY A 199 -6.16 10.62 28.18
N SER A 200 -5.26 10.12 27.30
CA SER A 200 -5.57 10.06 25.88
C SER A 200 -6.76 9.12 25.60
N ASP A 201 -7.54 9.47 24.58
CA ASP A 201 -8.64 8.66 24.06
C ASP A 201 -8.15 7.57 23.08
N LYS A 202 -6.83 7.42 22.91
CA LYS A 202 -6.18 6.42 22.07
C LYS A 202 -4.86 6.00 22.70
N GLU A 203 -4.33 4.87 22.24
CA GLU A 203 -3.01 4.39 22.65
C GLU A 203 -2.10 4.36 21.42
N VAL A 204 -1.14 5.28 21.35
CA VAL A 204 -0.08 5.21 20.32
C VAL A 204 1.21 4.82 21.00
N ARG A 205 1.94 3.88 20.41
CA ARG A 205 3.17 3.32 20.97
C ARG A 205 4.34 3.46 20.02
N HIS A 206 5.52 3.61 20.61
CA HIS A 206 6.81 3.52 19.95
C HIS A 206 7.39 2.13 20.17
N TYR A 207 7.85 1.52 19.09
CA TYR A 207 8.55 0.24 19.11
C TYR A 207 9.94 0.39 18.50
N GLU A 208 10.89 -0.37 19.03
CA GLU A 208 12.22 -0.56 18.44
C GLU A 208 12.48 -2.05 18.29
N LEU A 209 12.85 -2.47 17.09
CA LEU A 209 13.15 -3.85 16.73
C LEU A 209 14.63 -3.96 16.36
N ASP A 210 15.34 -4.90 16.98
CA ASP A 210 16.74 -5.18 16.70
C ASP A 210 16.87 -5.98 15.40
N LEU A 211 17.62 -5.44 14.44
CA LEU A 211 17.89 -6.02 13.14
C LEU A 211 19.29 -6.66 13.05
N THR A 212 20.04 -6.73 14.15
CA THR A 212 21.39 -7.29 14.17
C THR A 212 21.42 -8.71 13.62
N GLY A 213 22.26 -8.94 12.61
CA GLY A 213 22.40 -10.27 11.98
C GLY A 213 21.24 -10.66 11.07
N SER A 214 20.26 -9.79 10.83
CA SER A 214 19.17 -10.02 9.88
C SER A 214 19.60 -9.90 8.41
N GLY A 215 20.61 -9.06 8.13
CA GLY A 215 20.97 -8.66 6.77
C GLY A 215 19.99 -7.67 6.14
N ILE A 216 18.95 -7.23 6.87
CA ILE A 216 18.00 -6.23 6.41
C ILE A 216 18.70 -4.87 6.38
N VAL A 217 18.67 -4.22 5.23
CA VAL A 217 19.14 -2.84 5.02
C VAL A 217 17.95 -2.04 4.54
N TYR A 218 17.61 -0.97 5.25
CA TYR A 218 16.45 -0.12 4.94
C TYR A 218 16.87 1.32 4.71
N GLN A 219 15.97 2.11 4.15
CA GLN A 219 16.09 3.55 3.94
C GLN A 219 14.94 4.29 4.64
N ALA A 220 15.16 5.56 4.97
CA ALA A 220 14.08 6.40 5.46
C ALA A 220 12.98 6.51 4.38
N GLY A 221 11.74 6.19 4.77
CA GLY A 221 10.59 6.11 3.86
C GLY A 221 10.16 4.69 3.48
N ASP A 222 10.95 3.68 3.83
CA ASP A 222 10.53 2.27 3.73
C ASP A 222 9.46 1.92 4.77
N SER A 223 8.78 0.80 4.53
CA SER A 223 7.86 0.17 5.47
C SER A 223 8.42 -1.15 6.00
N LEU A 224 7.94 -1.57 7.16
CA LEU A 224 8.25 -2.86 7.74
C LEU A 224 6.97 -3.67 7.92
N ALA A 225 6.92 -4.84 7.28
CA ALA A 225 5.82 -5.77 7.40
C ALA A 225 5.98 -6.59 8.69
N VAL A 226 4.98 -6.54 9.56
CA VAL A 226 4.89 -7.31 10.80
C VAL A 226 3.95 -8.50 10.62
N HIS A 227 4.43 -9.69 10.95
CA HIS A 227 3.64 -10.93 10.91
C HIS A 227 3.08 -11.25 12.30
N PRO A 228 1.79 -10.99 12.55
CA PRO A 228 1.20 -11.22 13.86
C PRO A 228 0.84 -12.68 14.10
N THR A 229 0.46 -12.96 15.34
CA THR A 229 -0.37 -14.13 15.69
C THR A 229 -1.69 -13.63 16.25
N ASN A 230 -2.74 -14.41 16.08
CA ASN A 230 -4.05 -14.08 16.62
C ASN A 230 -4.09 -14.13 18.14
N ASP A 231 -5.07 -13.45 18.71
CA ASP A 231 -5.28 -13.40 20.16
C ASP A 231 -5.64 -14.81 20.68
N PRO A 232 -4.84 -15.41 21.59
CA PRO A 232 -5.14 -16.72 22.16
C PRO A 232 -6.52 -16.80 22.82
N GLU A 233 -7.03 -15.70 23.39
CA GLU A 233 -8.37 -15.66 23.98
C GLU A 233 -9.46 -15.77 22.91
N LEU A 234 -9.27 -15.12 21.76
CA LEU A 234 -10.19 -15.24 20.62
C LEU A 234 -10.14 -16.65 20.01
N VAL A 235 -8.95 -17.22 19.85
CA VAL A 235 -8.78 -18.60 19.37
C VAL A 235 -9.50 -19.58 20.29
N ALA A 236 -9.29 -19.47 21.61
CA ALA A 236 -9.95 -20.33 22.60
C ALA A 236 -11.48 -20.18 22.55
N ALA A 237 -11.99 -18.96 22.37
CA ALA A 237 -13.42 -18.70 22.27
C ALA A 237 -14.05 -19.31 21.00
N ILE A 238 -13.35 -19.24 19.86
CA ILE A 238 -13.80 -19.89 18.61
C ILE A 238 -13.82 -21.41 18.76
N LEU A 239 -12.75 -22.01 19.30
CA LEU A 239 -12.69 -23.45 19.55
C LEU A 239 -13.83 -23.92 20.47
N HIS A 240 -14.11 -23.12 21.51
CA HIS A 240 -15.21 -23.39 22.44
C HIS A 240 -16.57 -23.35 21.75
N GLU A 241 -16.83 -22.33 20.92
CA GLU A 241 -18.09 -22.18 20.17
C GLU A 241 -18.30 -23.36 19.20
N LEU A 242 -17.21 -23.81 18.55
CA LEU A 242 -17.22 -24.98 17.66
C LEU A 242 -17.25 -26.33 18.39
N ASN A 243 -17.28 -26.33 19.72
CA ASN A 243 -17.29 -27.54 20.56
C ASN A 243 -16.11 -28.50 20.29
N VAL A 244 -14.93 -27.97 19.98
CA VAL A 244 -13.71 -28.76 19.71
C VAL A 244 -12.52 -28.27 20.51
N GLY A 245 -11.52 -29.14 20.69
CA GLY A 245 -10.24 -28.78 21.32
C GLY A 245 -9.21 -28.26 20.30
N PRO A 246 -8.10 -27.65 20.76
CA PRO A 246 -7.04 -27.14 19.88
C PRO A 246 -6.35 -28.23 19.04
N GLU A 247 -6.38 -29.50 19.50
CA GLU A 247 -5.82 -30.66 18.81
C GLU A 247 -6.73 -31.25 17.72
N HIS A 248 -7.88 -30.61 17.46
CA HIS A 248 -8.78 -31.05 16.40
C HIS A 248 -8.07 -31.04 15.04
N ARG A 249 -8.19 -32.14 14.29
CA ARG A 249 -7.60 -32.26 12.96
C ARG A 249 -8.58 -31.79 11.91
N VAL A 250 -8.15 -30.86 11.08
CA VAL A 250 -8.87 -30.43 9.89
C VAL A 250 -8.49 -31.36 8.74
N ALA A 251 -9.47 -31.74 7.90
CA ALA A 251 -9.18 -32.54 6.72
C ALA A 251 -8.20 -31.81 5.80
N GLU A 252 -7.27 -32.53 5.19
CA GLU A 252 -6.30 -31.99 4.21
C GLU A 252 -5.28 -30.96 4.74
N ALA A 253 -5.40 -30.52 5.99
CA ALA A 253 -4.41 -29.66 6.65
C ALA A 253 -3.34 -30.50 7.40
N GLU A 254 -2.09 -30.06 7.36
CA GLU A 254 -1.00 -30.68 8.15
C GLU A 254 -1.07 -30.30 9.64
N GLN A 255 -1.52 -29.08 9.94
CA GLN A 255 -1.61 -28.53 11.29
C GLN A 255 -2.97 -28.79 11.96
N THR A 256 -3.01 -28.66 13.29
CA THR A 256 -4.26 -28.70 14.07
C THR A 256 -5.02 -27.38 13.96
N LEU A 257 -6.33 -27.43 14.23
CA LEU A 257 -7.19 -26.24 14.18
C LEU A 257 -6.69 -25.12 15.09
N GLY A 258 -6.17 -25.46 16.27
CA GLY A 258 -5.59 -24.46 17.19
C GLY A 258 -4.41 -23.71 16.57
N VAL A 259 -3.53 -24.40 15.85
CA VAL A 259 -2.38 -23.77 15.15
C VAL A 259 -2.87 -22.95 13.95
N LEU A 260 -3.81 -23.48 13.17
CA LEU A 260 -4.39 -22.77 12.03
C LEU A 260 -5.02 -21.44 12.46
N LEU A 261 -5.89 -21.45 13.46
CA LEU A 261 -6.53 -20.24 13.98
C LEU A 261 -5.53 -19.29 14.67
N SER A 262 -4.42 -19.78 15.20
CA SER A 262 -3.44 -18.94 15.88
C SER A 262 -2.49 -18.23 14.91
N GLU A 263 -2.04 -18.92 13.86
CA GLU A 263 -0.89 -18.49 13.07
C GLU A 263 -1.17 -18.36 11.57
N HIS A 264 -2.19 -19.03 11.05
CA HIS A 264 -2.38 -19.18 9.60
C HIS A 264 -3.65 -18.56 9.05
N LEU A 265 -4.71 -18.44 9.86
CA LEU A 265 -6.04 -17.99 9.40
C LEU A 265 -6.41 -16.63 9.99
N GLU A 266 -7.03 -15.77 9.18
CA GLU A 266 -7.58 -14.48 9.57
C GLU A 266 -8.90 -14.70 10.32
N ILE A 267 -8.88 -14.43 11.63
CA ILE A 267 -10.04 -14.64 12.50
C ILE A 267 -10.66 -13.32 12.99
N ARG A 268 -10.06 -12.17 12.66
CA ARG A 268 -10.53 -10.85 13.09
C ARG A 268 -11.43 -10.19 12.05
N THR A 269 -11.17 -10.35 10.76
CA THR A 269 -12.02 -9.82 9.69
C THR A 269 -12.76 -10.96 8.99
N PRO A 270 -14.10 -11.05 9.13
CA PRO A 270 -14.88 -12.09 8.46
C PRO A 270 -14.75 -12.03 6.94
N SER A 271 -14.48 -13.17 6.32
CA SER A 271 -14.47 -13.27 4.86
C SER A 271 -15.86 -13.07 4.28
N ARG A 272 -15.94 -12.71 2.99
CA ARG A 272 -17.22 -12.64 2.28
C ARG A 272 -17.93 -14.00 2.27
N ALA A 273 -17.20 -15.09 2.08
CA ALA A 273 -17.76 -16.44 2.09
C ALA A 273 -18.40 -16.78 3.45
N LEU A 274 -17.76 -16.42 4.57
CA LEU A 274 -18.34 -16.60 5.90
C LEU A 274 -19.58 -15.71 6.10
N GLN A 275 -19.57 -14.48 5.58
CA GLN A 275 -20.73 -13.59 5.63
C GLN A 275 -21.91 -14.10 4.79
N GLU A 276 -21.66 -14.84 3.71
CA GLU A 276 -22.72 -15.48 2.92
C GLU A 276 -23.38 -16.65 3.68
N LEU A 277 -22.62 -17.34 4.54
CA LEU A 277 -23.14 -18.43 5.39
C LEU A 277 -23.83 -17.91 6.66
N ALA A 278 -23.27 -16.90 7.32
CA ALA A 278 -23.67 -16.46 8.66
C ALA A 278 -24.35 -15.07 8.71
N GLY A 279 -24.50 -14.41 7.56
CA GLY A 279 -25.01 -13.06 7.41
C GLY A 279 -23.92 -11.98 7.44
N ALA A 280 -24.25 -10.81 6.89
CA ALA A 280 -23.33 -9.68 6.77
C ALA A 280 -22.77 -9.25 8.15
N ALA A 281 -21.46 -8.99 8.18
CA ALA A 281 -20.79 -8.50 9.38
C ALA A 281 -21.14 -7.02 9.59
N ALA A 282 -21.51 -6.65 10.81
CA ALA A 282 -21.59 -5.25 11.20
C ALA A 282 -20.17 -4.70 11.41
N TYR A 283 -20.02 -3.37 11.36
CA TYR A 283 -18.74 -2.72 11.59
C TYR A 283 -18.18 -3.11 12.96
N GLY A 284 -16.99 -3.72 12.95
CA GLY A 284 -16.29 -4.15 14.15
C GLY A 284 -16.64 -5.55 14.66
N GLU A 285 -17.34 -6.38 13.90
CA GLU A 285 -17.51 -7.81 14.22
C GLU A 285 -16.35 -8.66 13.69
N ASP A 286 -16.01 -9.75 14.40
CA ASP A 286 -15.11 -10.79 13.91
C ASP A 286 -15.79 -12.13 13.63
N VAL A 287 -14.97 -13.11 13.23
CA VAL A 287 -15.37 -14.47 12.91
C VAL A 287 -16.15 -15.12 14.06
N LEU A 288 -15.77 -14.91 15.32
CA LEU A 288 -16.50 -15.48 16.46
C LEU A 288 -17.94 -14.95 16.51
N ASP A 289 -18.12 -13.66 16.25
CA ASP A 289 -19.44 -13.03 16.27
C ASP A 289 -20.35 -13.60 15.18
N LEU A 290 -19.78 -13.98 14.02
CA LEU A 290 -20.53 -14.65 12.94
C LEU A 290 -20.81 -16.12 13.24
N ILE A 291 -19.84 -16.86 13.79
CA ILE A 291 -20.06 -18.25 14.21
C ILE A 291 -21.21 -18.34 15.22
N ARG A 292 -21.34 -17.36 16.13
CA ARG A 292 -22.44 -17.33 17.11
C ARG A 292 -23.83 -17.08 16.53
N ARG A 293 -23.94 -16.62 15.28
CA ARG A 293 -25.21 -16.30 14.62
C ARG A 293 -25.79 -17.47 13.83
N ALA A 294 -24.95 -18.42 13.44
CA ALA A 294 -25.33 -19.53 12.58
C ALA A 294 -24.78 -20.84 13.13
N GLU A 295 -25.52 -21.93 12.94
CA GLU A 295 -25.00 -23.26 13.26
C GLU A 295 -24.00 -23.69 12.17
N LEU A 296 -22.71 -23.39 12.39
CA LEU A 296 -21.62 -23.74 11.47
C LEU A 296 -20.82 -24.92 12.00
N THR A 297 -20.41 -25.82 11.09
CA THR A 297 -19.45 -26.87 11.40
C THR A 297 -18.02 -26.32 11.39
N VAL A 298 -17.06 -27.11 11.86
CA VAL A 298 -15.63 -26.75 11.76
C VAL A 298 -15.22 -26.53 10.31
N ASP A 299 -15.64 -27.41 9.40
CA ASP A 299 -15.28 -27.34 7.98
C ASP A 299 -15.90 -26.08 7.33
N ASP A 300 -17.17 -25.76 7.61
CA ASP A 300 -17.82 -24.53 7.11
C ASP A 300 -17.02 -23.27 7.49
N VAL A 301 -16.48 -23.23 8.70
CA VAL A 301 -15.65 -22.11 9.15
C VAL A 301 -14.31 -22.15 8.45
N VAL A 302 -13.55 -23.24 8.56
CA VAL A 302 -12.17 -23.29 8.07
C VAL A 302 -12.11 -23.05 6.56
N ASP A 303 -13.02 -23.63 5.79
CA ASP A 303 -13.06 -23.51 4.33
C ASP A 303 -13.40 -22.08 3.87
N THR A 304 -13.99 -21.27 4.75
CA THR A 304 -14.31 -19.86 4.46
C THR A 304 -13.29 -18.88 5.02
N LEU A 305 -12.39 -19.29 5.92
CA LEU A 305 -11.36 -18.41 6.45
C LEU A 305 -10.24 -18.16 5.44
N ARG A 306 -9.70 -16.94 5.50
CA ARG A 306 -8.58 -16.52 4.64
C ARG A 306 -7.25 -16.68 5.37
N PRO A 307 -6.12 -16.70 4.66
CA PRO A 307 -4.81 -16.61 5.29
C PRO A 307 -4.64 -15.35 6.14
N LEU A 308 -4.00 -15.49 7.31
CA LEU A 308 -3.63 -14.38 8.17
C LEU A 308 -2.56 -13.52 7.48
N GLN A 309 -2.88 -12.25 7.23
CA GLN A 309 -1.99 -11.33 6.54
C GLN A 309 -0.98 -10.65 7.50
N PHE A 310 0.19 -10.30 6.98
CA PHE A 310 1.08 -9.35 7.65
C PHE A 310 0.49 -7.93 7.59
N ARG A 311 1.00 -7.02 8.44
CA ARG A 311 0.59 -5.62 8.47
C ARG A 311 1.81 -4.73 8.28
N ASP A 312 1.72 -3.81 7.32
CA ASP A 312 2.77 -2.84 7.02
C ASP A 312 2.71 -1.64 7.96
N TYR A 313 3.90 -1.15 8.32
CA TYR A 313 4.08 0.04 9.13
C TYR A 313 5.21 0.88 8.56
N SER A 314 4.95 2.16 8.27
CA SER A 314 5.99 3.11 7.85
C SER A 314 7.10 3.19 8.91
N ILE A 315 8.35 3.07 8.47
CA ILE A 315 9.51 3.10 9.36
C ILE A 315 9.69 4.52 9.92
N ALA A 316 9.85 4.59 11.25
CA ALA A 316 9.95 5.83 12.00
C ALA A 316 11.37 6.21 12.43
N SER A 317 12.39 5.57 11.86
CA SER A 317 13.82 5.82 12.12
C SER A 317 14.62 6.01 10.85
N SER A 318 15.72 6.77 10.96
CA SER A 318 16.79 6.78 9.94
C SER A 318 17.82 5.69 10.25
N PRO A 319 18.27 4.91 9.25
CA PRO A 319 19.37 3.96 9.42
C PRO A 319 20.71 4.64 9.73
N LEU A 320 20.87 5.94 9.44
CA LEU A 320 22.09 6.69 9.79
C LEU A 320 22.18 6.99 11.29
N VAL A 321 21.03 7.05 11.97
CA VAL A 321 20.95 7.25 13.43
C VAL A 321 20.80 5.91 14.15
N HIS A 322 20.08 4.97 13.54
CA HIS A 322 19.75 3.67 14.10
C HIS A 322 20.10 2.54 13.09
N PRO A 323 21.38 2.21 12.90
CA PRO A 323 21.80 1.26 11.85
C PRO A 323 21.35 -0.18 12.12
N ASP A 324 21.30 -0.57 13.39
CA ASP A 324 20.96 -1.93 13.81
C ASP A 324 19.52 -2.04 14.33
N HIS A 325 18.73 -0.95 14.29
CA HIS A 325 17.37 -0.91 14.84
C HIS A 325 16.40 -0.26 13.85
N VAL A 326 15.17 -0.77 13.83
CA VAL A 326 14.06 -0.18 13.09
C VAL A 326 12.95 0.22 14.04
N HIS A 327 12.43 1.43 13.88
CA HIS A 327 11.45 2.02 14.80
C HIS A 327 10.08 2.05 14.15
N LEU A 328 9.01 1.76 14.91
CA LEU A 328 7.63 1.85 14.44
C LEU A 328 6.80 2.78 15.33
N THR A 329 5.85 3.50 14.73
CA THR A 329 4.86 4.33 15.44
C THR A 329 3.46 3.80 15.16
N VAL A 330 2.83 3.16 16.14
CA VAL A 330 1.60 2.40 15.88
C VAL A 330 0.48 2.84 16.82
N ALA A 331 -0.69 3.14 16.23
CA ALA A 331 -1.92 3.30 16.98
C ALA A 331 -2.52 1.93 17.29
N THR A 332 -2.78 1.70 18.56
CA THR A 332 -3.23 0.40 19.04
C THR A 332 -4.74 0.32 18.96
N VAL A 333 -5.24 -0.60 18.13
CA VAL A 333 -6.68 -0.71 17.84
C VAL A 333 -7.35 -1.48 18.96
N ARG A 334 -8.27 -0.80 19.67
CA ARG A 334 -9.16 -1.38 20.70
C ARG A 334 -10.52 -0.73 20.63
N TYR A 335 -11.55 -1.55 20.76
CA TYR A 335 -12.91 -1.05 20.89
C TYR A 335 -13.78 -2.11 21.57
N HIS A 336 -14.95 -1.67 22.02
CA HIS A 336 -15.98 -2.55 22.52
C HIS A 336 -17.10 -2.61 21.48
N ALA A 337 -17.50 -3.81 21.12
CA ALA A 337 -18.69 -4.08 20.32
C ALA A 337 -19.43 -5.25 20.97
N ALA A 338 -20.77 -5.19 20.94
CA ALA A 338 -21.61 -6.09 21.71
C ALA A 338 -21.16 -6.19 23.19
N ASP A 339 -20.88 -7.39 23.68
CA ASP A 339 -20.46 -7.71 25.04
C ASP A 339 -18.96 -8.00 25.18
N ARG A 340 -18.17 -7.82 24.12
CA ARG A 340 -16.74 -8.17 24.08
C ARG A 340 -15.84 -6.98 23.75
N ARG A 341 -14.58 -7.10 24.17
CA ARG A 341 -13.51 -6.21 23.75
C ARG A 341 -12.86 -6.80 22.50
N HIS A 342 -12.71 -5.98 21.48
CA HIS A 342 -12.04 -6.33 20.23
C HIS A 342 -10.73 -5.56 20.12
N GLY A 343 -9.79 -6.15 19.38
CA GLY A 343 -8.50 -5.54 19.11
C GLY A 343 -7.97 -5.94 17.74
N GLY A 344 -7.18 -5.06 17.13
CA GLY A 344 -6.54 -5.36 15.84
C GLY A 344 -5.46 -6.44 15.99
N ALA A 345 -5.38 -7.39 15.06
CA ALA A 345 -4.49 -8.54 15.13
C ALA A 345 -3.01 -8.14 15.36
N ALA A 346 -2.46 -7.24 14.53
CA ALA A 346 -1.06 -6.81 14.64
C ALA A 346 -0.80 -5.79 15.75
N SER A 347 -1.69 -4.80 15.92
CA SER A 347 -1.43 -3.73 16.87
C SER A 347 -1.55 -4.22 18.33
N THR A 348 -2.49 -5.10 18.66
CA THR A 348 -2.56 -5.71 20.00
C THR A 348 -1.45 -6.73 20.22
N TYR A 349 -1.05 -7.45 19.17
CA TYR A 349 0.09 -8.38 19.20
C TYR A 349 1.37 -7.67 19.62
N LEU A 350 1.71 -6.57 18.95
CA LEU A 350 2.87 -5.75 19.26
C LEU A 350 2.80 -5.13 20.66
N ALA A 351 1.61 -4.64 21.05
CA ALA A 351 1.46 -3.92 22.31
C ALA A 351 1.61 -4.82 23.54
N GLU A 352 1.11 -6.06 23.48
CA GLU A 352 0.83 -6.85 24.68
C GLU A 352 1.46 -8.26 24.68
N ARG A 353 1.71 -8.86 23.51
CA ARG A 353 1.84 -10.33 23.41
C ARG A 353 3.20 -10.82 22.91
N THR A 354 4.12 -9.93 22.53
CA THR A 354 5.37 -10.33 21.90
C THR A 354 6.63 -9.66 22.47
N HIS A 355 7.73 -10.41 22.40
CA HIS A 355 9.09 -9.94 22.64
C HIS A 355 10.00 -10.19 21.42
N THR A 356 9.51 -10.90 20.40
CA THR A 356 10.22 -11.19 19.16
C THR A 356 9.21 -11.23 18.02
N VAL A 357 9.44 -10.43 16.99
CA VAL A 357 8.48 -10.19 15.92
C VAL A 357 9.04 -10.73 14.61
N ARG A 358 8.27 -11.54 13.90
CA ARG A 358 8.60 -11.92 12.53
C ARG A 358 8.34 -10.72 11.62
N VAL A 359 9.37 -10.26 10.93
CA VAL A 359 9.31 -9.09 10.07
C VAL A 359 9.97 -9.33 8.71
N HIS A 360 9.58 -8.54 7.72
CA HIS A 360 10.38 -8.34 6.53
C HIS A 360 10.28 -6.89 6.06
N LEU A 361 11.29 -6.46 5.31
CA LEU A 361 11.31 -5.12 4.73
C LEU A 361 10.32 -5.03 3.57
N ARG A 362 9.65 -3.88 3.47
CA ARG A 362 8.85 -3.46 2.32
C ARG A 362 9.50 -2.20 1.76
N PRO A 363 10.39 -2.33 0.74
CA PRO A 363 10.99 -1.19 0.10
C PRO A 363 9.92 -0.28 -0.50
N ASN A 364 10.11 1.03 -0.40
CA ASN A 364 9.26 2.03 -1.06
C ASN A 364 10.11 2.95 -1.94
N HIS A 365 10.20 2.66 -3.24
CA HIS A 365 11.08 3.39 -4.14
C HIS A 365 10.63 4.84 -4.41
N HIS A 366 9.36 5.15 -4.20
CA HIS A 366 8.77 6.45 -4.51
C HIS A 366 8.77 7.40 -3.31
N PHE A 367 8.56 6.91 -2.09
CA PHE A 367 8.50 7.75 -0.88
C PHE A 367 9.89 7.97 -0.26
N ARG A 368 10.67 8.86 -0.88
CA ARG A 368 12.07 9.14 -0.50
C ARG A 368 12.35 10.62 -0.30
N LEU A 369 13.39 10.92 0.49
CA LEU A 369 13.95 12.26 0.56
C LEU A 369 14.55 12.67 -0.79
N PRO A 370 14.44 13.96 -1.17
CA PRO A 370 15.09 14.47 -2.36
C PRO A 370 16.57 14.77 -2.07
N ALA A 371 17.26 15.39 -3.03
CA ALA A 371 18.60 15.93 -2.81
C ALA A 371 18.65 16.85 -1.56
N ALA A 372 19.80 16.87 -0.89
CA ALA A 372 19.94 17.42 0.47
C ALA A 372 19.60 18.91 0.59
N ASP A 373 19.71 19.69 -0.49
CA ASP A 373 19.41 21.12 -0.55
C ASP A 373 17.97 21.45 -0.97
N VAL A 374 17.22 20.47 -1.49
CA VAL A 374 15.84 20.66 -1.93
C VAL A 374 14.91 20.80 -0.72
N PRO A 375 14.00 21.79 -0.65
CA PRO A 375 13.09 21.91 0.47
C PRO A 375 12.08 20.75 0.56
N ILE A 376 11.58 20.44 1.76
CA ILE A 376 10.48 19.48 1.94
C ILE A 376 9.36 20.06 2.80
N VAL A 377 8.12 19.75 2.43
CA VAL A 377 6.92 20.00 3.21
C VAL A 377 6.28 18.66 3.54
N MET A 378 6.03 18.41 4.81
CA MET A 378 5.56 17.13 5.33
C MET A 378 4.24 17.31 6.06
N ILE A 379 3.21 16.55 5.68
CA ILE A 379 1.88 16.57 6.29
C ILE A 379 1.62 15.21 6.95
N GLY A 380 1.74 15.15 8.28
CA GLY A 380 1.71 13.87 9.01
C GLY A 380 0.96 13.95 10.34
N PRO A 381 -0.38 14.02 10.34
CA PRO A 381 -1.16 13.95 11.57
C PRO A 381 -1.17 12.54 12.17
N GLY A 382 -1.20 12.46 13.50
CA GLY A 382 -1.23 11.20 14.25
C GLY A 382 -0.03 10.31 13.91
N THR A 383 -0.28 9.04 13.62
CA THR A 383 0.78 8.08 13.25
C THR A 383 1.43 8.37 11.89
N GLY A 384 0.85 9.26 11.07
CA GLY A 384 1.48 9.77 9.85
C GLY A 384 2.79 10.52 10.09
N ILE A 385 3.14 10.82 11.35
CA ILE A 385 4.46 11.36 11.72
C ILE A 385 5.61 10.37 11.51
N ALA A 386 5.32 9.07 11.39
CA ALA A 386 6.32 8.00 11.36
C ALA A 386 7.44 8.27 10.34
N PRO A 387 7.20 8.31 9.02
CA PRO A 387 8.28 8.49 8.05
C PRO A 387 8.93 9.87 8.17
N PHE A 388 8.21 10.90 8.61
CA PHE A 388 8.77 12.25 8.77
C PHE A 388 9.74 12.37 9.94
N ARG A 389 9.54 11.57 11.00
CA ARG A 389 10.56 11.40 12.04
C ARG A 389 11.85 10.84 11.44
N ALA A 390 11.75 9.80 10.61
CA ALA A 390 12.90 9.21 9.91
C ALA A 390 13.60 10.24 8.99
N PHE A 391 12.82 11.00 8.23
CA PHE A 391 13.34 12.04 7.33
C PHE A 391 14.10 13.14 8.08
N LEU A 392 13.57 13.61 9.21
CA LEU A 392 14.23 14.63 10.03
C LEU A 392 15.51 14.09 10.68
N GLN A 393 15.50 12.84 11.14
CA GLN A 393 16.72 12.17 11.63
C GLN A 393 17.78 12.07 10.54
N GLU A 394 17.41 11.64 9.32
CA GLU A 394 18.32 11.52 8.17
C GLU A 394 18.93 12.88 7.80
N ARG A 395 18.09 13.93 7.71
CA ARG A 395 18.54 15.30 7.42
C ARG A 395 19.47 15.84 8.48
N GLN A 396 19.20 15.58 9.75
CA GLN A 396 20.08 15.99 10.84
C GLN A 396 21.43 15.25 10.76
N ALA A 397 21.42 13.94 10.55
CA ALA A 397 22.63 13.12 10.48
C ALA A 397 23.54 13.50 9.30
N THR A 398 22.94 13.89 8.18
CA THR A 398 23.66 14.33 6.96
C THR A 398 23.97 15.82 6.94
N ALA A 399 23.52 16.59 7.94
CA ALA A 399 23.59 18.05 7.97
C ALA A 399 23.03 18.69 6.67
N ALA A 400 21.92 18.16 6.18
CA ALA A 400 21.27 18.60 4.95
C ALA A 400 20.88 20.11 5.04
N PRO A 401 21.27 20.95 4.07
CA PRO A 401 21.01 22.39 4.13
C PRO A 401 19.60 22.78 3.69
N GLY A 402 18.85 21.88 3.06
CA GLY A 402 17.49 22.12 2.60
C GLY A 402 16.52 22.39 3.74
N ARG A 403 15.58 23.32 3.51
CA ARG A 403 14.56 23.66 4.51
C ARG A 403 13.57 22.51 4.71
N SER A 404 13.05 22.34 5.93
CA SER A 404 12.05 21.33 6.27
C SER A 404 10.87 21.96 7.00
N TRP A 405 9.65 21.71 6.52
CA TRP A 405 8.42 22.17 7.16
C TRP A 405 7.52 20.97 7.48
N LEU A 406 7.09 20.85 8.73
CA LEU A 406 6.16 19.83 9.18
C LEU A 406 4.83 20.46 9.61
N PHE A 407 3.73 19.95 9.07
CA PHE A 407 2.39 20.11 9.59
C PHE A 407 2.01 18.85 10.37
N PHE A 408 1.97 18.95 11.69
CA PHE A 408 1.57 17.86 12.58
C PHE A 408 0.18 18.13 13.16
N GLY A 409 -0.62 17.09 13.34
CA GLY A 409 -1.92 17.24 13.99
C GLY A 409 -2.29 16.05 14.85
N ASP A 410 -2.96 16.31 15.97
CA ASP A 410 -3.54 15.26 16.81
C ASP A 410 -4.75 15.76 17.60
N ARG A 411 -5.22 14.99 18.59
CA ARG A 411 -6.39 15.32 19.41
C ARG A 411 -6.08 16.45 20.38
N ARG A 412 -5.12 16.27 21.30
CA ARG A 412 -4.77 17.27 22.31
C ARG A 412 -3.26 17.41 22.47
N ARG A 413 -2.77 18.64 22.69
CA ARG A 413 -1.34 18.88 22.88
C ARG A 413 -0.75 18.12 24.06
N THR A 414 -1.48 18.06 25.17
CA THR A 414 -0.97 17.51 26.43
C THR A 414 -0.89 16.00 26.46
N THR A 415 -1.73 15.30 25.69
CA THR A 415 -1.84 13.84 25.73
C THR A 415 -1.40 13.15 24.44
N ASP A 416 -1.40 13.86 23.31
CA ASP A 416 -1.28 13.25 21.99
C ASP A 416 -0.20 13.89 21.10
N PHE A 417 0.64 14.78 21.65
CA PHE A 417 1.73 15.38 20.87
C PHE A 417 2.91 14.39 20.71
N LEU A 418 2.73 13.44 19.79
CA LEU A 418 3.71 12.39 19.49
C LEU A 418 5.08 13.01 19.16
N TYR A 419 6.12 12.55 19.85
CA TYR A 419 7.49 13.04 19.69
C TYR A 419 7.68 14.56 19.88
N GLY A 420 6.78 15.24 20.61
CA GLY A 420 6.80 16.70 20.73
C GLY A 420 8.13 17.31 21.22
N GLU A 421 8.84 16.64 22.13
CA GLU A 421 10.16 17.06 22.59
C GLU A 421 11.23 16.93 21.49
N GLU A 422 11.25 15.82 20.77
CA GLU A 422 12.19 15.57 19.66
C GLU A 422 11.93 16.53 18.48
N LEU A 423 10.66 16.77 18.14
CA LEU A 423 10.27 17.76 17.13
C LEU A 423 10.68 19.18 17.53
N THR A 424 10.55 19.54 18.81
CA THR A 424 11.04 20.83 19.32
C THR A 424 12.57 20.92 19.21
N GLY A 425 13.28 19.83 19.54
CA GLY A 425 14.73 19.74 19.35
C GLY A 425 15.17 19.93 17.89
N PHE A 426 14.43 19.38 16.91
CA PHE A 426 14.72 19.63 15.49
C PHE A 426 14.49 21.10 15.08
N VAL A 427 13.52 21.79 15.67
CA VAL A 427 13.33 23.23 15.46
C VAL A 427 14.50 24.02 16.03
N GLU A 428 14.91 23.71 17.26
CA GLU A 428 16.04 24.38 17.92
C GLU A 428 17.37 24.16 17.19
N SER A 429 17.59 22.97 16.61
CA SER A 429 18.80 22.68 15.82
C SER A 429 18.75 23.26 14.39
N GLY A 430 17.60 23.75 13.94
CA GLY A 430 17.37 24.23 12.58
C GLY A 430 17.14 23.13 11.53
N THR A 431 17.15 21.84 11.93
CA THR A 431 16.83 20.71 11.04
C THR A 431 15.39 20.81 10.54
N LEU A 432 14.48 21.18 11.43
CA LEU A 432 13.10 21.51 11.11
C LEU A 432 12.96 23.03 11.10
N THR A 433 12.97 23.61 9.90
CA THR A 433 12.84 25.07 9.71
C THR A 433 11.53 25.59 10.27
N ARG A 434 10.45 24.80 10.18
CA ARG A 434 9.14 25.22 10.61
C ARG A 434 8.26 24.05 11.06
N LEU A 435 7.52 24.26 12.14
CA LEU A 435 6.56 23.30 12.70
C LEU A 435 5.21 23.99 12.94
N ASP A 436 4.19 23.58 12.20
CA ASP A 436 2.80 24.01 12.44
C ASP A 436 2.01 22.85 13.04
N VAL A 437 1.33 23.11 14.16
CA VAL A 437 0.58 22.10 14.92
C VAL A 437 -0.93 22.35 14.91
N ALA A 438 -1.70 21.29 14.75
CA ALA A 438 -3.16 21.29 14.76
C ALA A 438 -3.71 20.33 15.83
N PHE A 439 -4.22 20.87 16.94
CA PHE A 439 -4.86 20.06 17.97
C PHE A 439 -6.38 20.19 17.87
N SER A 440 -7.04 19.11 17.48
CA SER A 440 -8.47 19.13 17.11
C SER A 440 -9.43 19.24 18.30
N ARG A 441 -8.96 19.05 19.54
CA ARG A 441 -9.78 19.00 20.76
C ARG A 441 -9.32 19.93 21.88
N ASP A 442 -8.38 20.84 21.62
CA ASP A 442 -7.91 21.83 22.61
C ASP A 442 -8.82 23.08 22.67
N GLN A 443 -9.79 23.18 21.76
CA GLN A 443 -10.77 24.27 21.66
C GLN A 443 -12.11 23.76 21.08
N ASP A 444 -13.16 24.59 21.13
CA ASP A 444 -14.52 24.22 20.69
C ASP A 444 -14.60 23.90 19.19
N THR A 445 -13.88 24.65 18.35
CA THR A 445 -13.82 24.43 16.91
C THR A 445 -12.65 23.51 16.56
N LYS A 446 -12.92 22.42 15.83
CA LYS A 446 -11.85 21.49 15.42
C LYS A 446 -10.89 22.18 14.45
N ILE A 447 -9.60 22.07 14.75
CA ILE A 447 -8.50 22.52 13.89
C ILE A 447 -7.73 21.28 13.44
N TYR A 448 -7.61 21.09 12.13
CA TYR A 448 -6.81 20.04 11.50
C TYR A 448 -5.69 20.67 10.64
N VAL A 449 -4.85 19.82 10.05
CA VAL A 449 -3.65 20.23 9.31
C VAL A 449 -3.99 21.05 8.07
N GLN A 450 -5.06 20.71 7.36
CA GLN A 450 -5.51 21.42 6.17
C GLN A 450 -5.98 22.86 6.47
N GLN A 451 -6.43 23.15 7.70
CA GLN A 451 -6.68 24.54 8.12
C GLN A 451 -5.36 25.28 8.34
N ARG A 452 -4.36 24.65 8.98
CA ARG A 452 -3.03 25.23 9.14
C ARG A 452 -2.33 25.47 7.81
N MET A 453 -2.53 24.61 6.82
CA MET A 453 -2.04 24.82 5.46
C MET A 453 -2.63 26.08 4.85
N ARG A 454 -3.97 26.25 4.91
CA ARG A 454 -4.67 27.44 4.37
C ARG A 454 -4.26 28.73 5.07
N GLU A 455 -4.09 28.70 6.40
CA GLU A 455 -3.57 29.85 7.16
C GLU A 455 -2.20 30.32 6.68
N ASN A 456 -1.43 29.41 6.06
CA ASN A 456 -0.08 29.64 5.57
C ASN A 456 0.04 29.55 4.04
N ALA A 457 -1.08 29.71 3.32
CA ALA A 457 -1.19 29.46 1.88
C ALA A 457 -0.09 30.11 1.04
N ALA A 458 0.15 31.42 1.23
CA ALA A 458 1.13 32.17 0.45
C ALA A 458 2.57 31.67 0.65
N GLU A 459 2.93 31.30 1.87
CA GLU A 459 4.27 30.79 2.17
C GLU A 459 4.42 29.35 1.70
N LEU A 460 3.40 28.50 1.91
CA LEU A 460 3.39 27.13 1.41
C LEU A 460 3.53 27.11 -0.11
N PHE A 461 2.77 27.95 -0.84
CA PHE A 461 2.91 28.08 -2.28
C PHE A 461 4.31 28.56 -2.69
N GLY A 462 4.90 29.51 -1.96
CA GLY A 462 6.29 29.94 -2.18
C GLY A 462 7.30 28.79 -2.05
N TRP A 463 7.14 27.89 -1.08
CA TRP A 463 7.98 26.70 -0.96
C TRP A 463 7.82 25.75 -2.15
N LEU A 464 6.58 25.56 -2.65
CA LEU A 464 6.34 24.77 -3.86
C LEU A 464 7.00 25.39 -5.09
N GLN A 465 7.00 26.72 -5.22
CA GLN A 465 7.72 27.42 -6.28
C GLN A 465 9.25 27.28 -6.15
N ASP A 466 9.77 27.19 -4.93
CA ASP A 466 11.19 26.96 -4.65
C ASP A 466 11.63 25.49 -4.88
N GLY A 467 10.79 24.65 -5.47
CA GLY A 467 11.13 23.25 -5.78
C GLY A 467 10.84 22.27 -4.65
N ALA A 468 10.10 22.65 -3.61
CA ALA A 468 9.82 21.75 -2.49
C ALA A 468 9.15 20.45 -2.93
N HIS A 469 9.53 19.35 -2.27
CA HIS A 469 8.76 18.11 -2.33
C HIS A 469 7.70 18.13 -1.21
N PHE A 470 6.48 17.77 -1.55
CA PHE A 470 5.29 17.77 -0.70
C PHE A 470 4.91 16.33 -0.37
N TYR A 471 4.91 15.98 0.91
CA TYR A 471 4.65 14.63 1.38
C TYR A 471 3.40 14.58 2.25
N VAL A 472 2.60 13.54 2.08
CA VAL A 472 1.43 13.28 2.94
C VAL A 472 1.52 11.85 3.47
N CYS A 473 1.34 11.67 4.77
CA CYS A 473 1.29 10.34 5.38
C CYS A 473 0.18 10.26 6.44
N GLY A 474 -0.55 9.14 6.47
CA GLY A 474 -1.63 8.87 7.42
C GLY A 474 -2.90 8.36 6.77
N ASP A 475 -4.06 8.77 7.29
CA ASP A 475 -5.40 8.30 6.90
C ASP A 475 -5.72 8.60 5.42
N ALA A 476 -5.90 7.54 4.62
CA ALA A 476 -6.22 7.65 3.19
C ALA A 476 -7.66 8.14 2.93
N ASP A 477 -8.61 7.70 3.76
CA ASP A 477 -10.05 7.87 3.48
C ASP A 477 -10.53 9.32 3.59
N ARG A 478 -9.96 10.09 4.52
CA ARG A 478 -10.42 11.46 4.83
C ARG A 478 -9.29 12.46 4.80
N MET A 479 -8.21 12.19 5.53
CA MET A 479 -7.15 13.18 5.72
C MET A 479 -6.43 13.48 4.41
N ALA A 480 -6.05 12.46 3.65
CA ALA A 480 -5.38 12.64 2.36
C ALA A 480 -6.24 13.45 1.38
N LYS A 481 -7.54 13.14 1.27
CA LYS A 481 -8.50 13.84 0.40
C LYS A 481 -8.67 15.32 0.81
N ASP A 482 -8.78 15.59 2.11
CA ASP A 482 -8.90 16.96 2.63
C ASP A 482 -7.63 17.80 2.42
N VAL A 483 -6.45 17.17 2.53
CA VAL A 483 -5.15 17.80 2.29
C VAL A 483 -4.97 18.09 0.81
N ASP A 484 -5.33 17.16 -0.06
CA ASP A 484 -5.28 17.32 -1.51
C ASP A 484 -6.17 18.46 -2.00
N ALA A 485 -7.43 18.51 -1.53
CA ALA A 485 -8.34 19.60 -1.83
C ALA A 485 -7.80 20.95 -1.34
N ALA A 486 -7.23 20.98 -0.13
CA ALA A 486 -6.61 22.19 0.40
C ALA A 486 -5.38 22.62 -0.40
N LEU A 487 -4.58 21.69 -0.91
CA LEU A 487 -3.43 21.99 -1.76
C LEU A 487 -3.88 22.66 -3.07
N HIS A 488 -4.91 22.12 -3.73
CA HIS A 488 -5.50 22.72 -4.93
C HIS A 488 -6.02 24.13 -4.67
N GLU A 489 -6.78 24.33 -3.58
CA GLU A 489 -7.26 25.66 -3.17
C GLU A 489 -6.11 26.65 -2.94
N ILE A 490 -5.05 26.22 -2.25
CA ILE A 490 -3.88 27.06 -1.96
C ILE A 490 -3.16 27.46 -3.25
N ILE A 491 -2.98 26.53 -4.19
CA ILE A 491 -2.34 26.81 -5.48
C ILE A 491 -3.20 27.78 -6.31
N ALA A 492 -4.52 27.58 -6.34
CA ALA A 492 -5.43 28.50 -7.02
C ALA A 492 -5.35 29.92 -6.43
N ASP A 493 -5.53 30.05 -5.13
CA ASP A 493 -5.61 31.33 -4.45
C ASP A 493 -4.27 32.07 -4.41
N ALA A 494 -3.20 31.40 -3.97
CA ALA A 494 -1.88 32.02 -3.84
C ALA A 494 -1.14 32.16 -5.18
N GLY A 495 -1.43 31.28 -6.14
CA GLY A 495 -0.87 31.34 -7.49
C GLY A 495 -1.64 32.26 -8.44
N GLY A 496 -2.85 32.70 -8.08
CA GLY A 496 -3.73 33.47 -8.96
C GLY A 496 -4.17 32.65 -10.19
N MET A 497 -4.34 31.33 -10.00
CA MET A 497 -4.69 30.36 -11.03
C MET A 497 -6.19 30.04 -10.96
N ASP A 498 -6.79 29.70 -12.10
CA ASP A 498 -8.10 29.05 -12.09
C ASP A 498 -8.00 27.57 -11.67
N ALA A 499 -9.14 26.91 -11.53
CA ALA A 499 -9.19 25.53 -11.05
C ALA A 499 -8.46 24.55 -11.98
N ASP A 500 -8.57 24.73 -13.30
CA ASP A 500 -7.92 23.85 -14.29
C ASP A 500 -6.40 24.01 -14.24
N ALA A 501 -5.91 25.26 -14.15
CA ALA A 501 -4.47 25.53 -14.02
C ALA A 501 -3.91 25.04 -12.67
N ALA A 502 -4.66 25.17 -11.57
CA ALA A 502 -4.25 24.65 -10.27
C ALA A 502 -4.17 23.12 -10.26
N HIS A 503 -5.16 22.45 -10.87
CA HIS A 503 -5.15 21.00 -11.04
C HIS A 503 -3.99 20.54 -11.92
N ALA A 504 -3.74 21.20 -13.05
CA ALA A 504 -2.57 20.90 -13.89
C ALA A 504 -1.23 21.08 -13.15
N TYR A 505 -1.13 22.07 -12.26
CA TYR A 505 0.05 22.28 -11.41
C TYR A 505 0.25 21.11 -10.43
N VAL A 506 -0.81 20.64 -9.78
CA VAL A 506 -0.74 19.47 -8.89
C VAL A 506 -0.34 18.22 -9.67
N ASN A 507 -0.90 18.02 -10.87
CA ASN A 507 -0.54 16.90 -11.73
C ASN A 507 0.93 16.95 -12.15
N ASP A 508 1.48 18.14 -12.41
CA ASP A 508 2.92 18.31 -12.65
C ASP A 508 3.76 17.95 -11.41
N LEU A 509 3.31 18.30 -10.20
CA LEU A 509 3.99 17.87 -8.97
C LEU A 509 3.98 16.34 -8.83
N ILE A 510 2.89 15.65 -9.17
CA ILE A 510 2.80 14.19 -9.11
C ILE A 510 3.73 13.57 -10.18
N LYS A 511 3.64 14.01 -11.45
CA LYS A 511 4.48 13.52 -12.55
C LYS A 511 5.97 13.73 -12.30
N SER A 512 6.34 14.83 -11.66
CA SER A 512 7.74 15.14 -11.31
C SER A 512 8.20 14.50 -9.99
N HIS A 513 7.39 13.63 -9.37
CA HIS A 513 7.66 12.99 -8.08
C HIS A 513 7.91 13.98 -6.94
N ARG A 514 7.27 15.15 -7.00
CA ARG A 514 7.32 16.21 -6.00
C ARG A 514 6.09 16.24 -5.11
N TYR A 515 5.03 15.49 -5.42
CA TYR A 515 3.91 15.22 -4.51
C TYR A 515 3.83 13.71 -4.28
N LEU A 516 4.13 13.29 -3.05
CA LEU A 516 4.29 11.90 -2.65
C LEU A 516 3.37 11.58 -1.47
N ARG A 517 2.74 10.41 -1.49
CA ARG A 517 1.82 9.97 -0.44
C ARG A 517 2.21 8.58 0.07
N ASP A 518 2.09 8.39 1.37
CA ASP A 518 2.20 7.11 2.09
C ASP A 518 0.99 7.00 3.01
N VAL A 519 -0.16 6.69 2.41
CA VAL A 519 -1.47 6.72 3.06
C VAL A 519 -2.08 5.33 3.13
N TYR A 520 -2.84 5.07 4.18
CA TYR A 520 -3.37 3.74 4.52
C TYR A 520 -4.68 3.80 5.31
#